data_AF-A0A973A0R5-F1
#
_entry.id   AF-A0A973A0R5-F1
#
_cell.length_a   1.000
_cell.length_b   1.000
_cell.length_c   1.000
_cell.angle_alpha   90.00
_cell.angle_beta   90.00
_cell.angle_gamma   90.00
#
_symmetry.space_group_name_H-M   'P 1'
#
loop_
_entity.id
_entity.type
_entity.pdbx_description
1 polymer ?
#
loop_
_entity_poly.entity_id
_entity_poly.type
_entity_poly.pdbx_seq_one_letter_code
_entity_poly.pdbx_strand_id
1 'polypeptide(L)'
;VEVRKQYGDRVAMIGGIDKHVLRKTKADIRRELEYKMQPLMQASSGMIFGLDHRIPNGTPLENYRYYVKLGREILDLPPLTPESRGWGRMAF
;
A
#
# COMPACT_ATOMS: atom_id res chain seq x y z
N VAL A 1 -11.71 1.41 3.54
CA VAL A 1 -12.80 1.74 2.58
C VAL A 1 -14.06 2.12 3.32
N GLU A 2 -14.70 1.22 4.05
CA GLU A 2 -15.97 1.53 4.74
C GLU A 2 -15.86 2.71 5.73
N VAL A 3 -14.77 2.78 6.50
CA VAL A 3 -14.51 3.94 7.39
C VAL A 3 -14.44 5.25 6.61
N ARG A 4 -13.82 5.27 5.41
CA ARG A 4 -13.76 6.45 4.56
C ARG A 4 -15.13 6.82 4.02
N LYS A 5 -15.95 5.84 3.62
CA LYS A 5 -17.35 6.09 3.22
C LYS A 5 -18.18 6.69 4.34
N GLN A 6 -17.98 6.22 5.58
CA GLN A 6 -18.75 6.65 6.73
C GLN A 6 -18.35 8.04 7.26
N TYR A 7 -17.06 8.33 7.33
CA TYR A 7 -16.55 9.54 7.98
C TYR A 7 -16.00 10.59 7.01
N GLY A 8 -15.84 10.25 5.73
CA GLY A 8 -15.26 11.15 4.72
C GLY A 8 -13.90 11.68 5.17
N ASP A 9 -13.66 12.96 4.93
CA ASP A 9 -12.40 13.66 5.25
C ASP A 9 -12.33 14.20 6.68
N ARG A 10 -13.30 13.85 7.54
CA ARG A 10 -13.28 14.23 8.97
C ARG A 10 -12.19 13.52 9.77
N VAL A 11 -11.64 12.42 9.24
CA VAL A 11 -10.64 11.59 9.91
C VAL A 11 -9.53 11.26 8.92
N ALA A 12 -8.29 11.58 9.31
CA ALA A 12 -7.11 11.11 8.59
C ALA A 12 -6.86 9.62 8.90
N MET A 13 -6.43 8.86 7.91
CA MET A 13 -6.27 7.40 7.97
C MET A 13 -4.85 7.01 7.55
N ILE A 14 -4.29 6.02 8.23
CA ILE A 14 -3.00 5.44 7.92
C ILE A 14 -3.09 3.91 7.90
N GLY A 15 -2.41 3.28 6.96
CA GLY A 15 -2.27 1.83 6.86
C GLY A 15 -3.46 1.14 6.19
N GLY A 16 -3.84 -0.02 6.71
CA GLY A 16 -5.06 -0.75 6.33
C GLY A 16 -4.91 -1.79 5.22
N ILE A 17 -3.69 -2.01 4.71
CA ILE A 17 -3.38 -3.12 3.78
C ILE A 17 -3.08 -4.39 4.60
N ASP A 18 -3.78 -5.48 4.32
CA ASP A 18 -3.57 -6.77 5.00
C ASP A 18 -2.14 -7.28 4.76
N LYS A 19 -1.30 -7.27 5.79
CA LYS A 19 0.08 -7.75 5.72
C LYS A 19 0.22 -9.21 5.28
N HIS A 20 -0.79 -10.04 5.51
CA HIS A 20 -0.70 -11.48 5.25
C HIS A 20 -0.76 -11.80 3.75
N VAL A 21 -1.25 -10.89 2.91
CA VAL A 21 -1.22 -11.08 1.44
C VAL A 21 0.21 -11.15 0.90
N LEU A 22 1.20 -10.58 1.61
CA LEU A 22 2.60 -10.60 1.17
C LEU A 22 3.22 -12.00 1.13
N ARG A 23 2.64 -12.97 1.84
CA ARG A 23 3.07 -14.39 1.83
C ARG A 23 2.35 -15.22 0.76
N LYS A 24 1.40 -14.63 0.03
CA LYS A 24 0.57 -15.31 -0.99
C LYS A 24 1.14 -15.06 -2.39
N THR A 25 0.29 -15.10 -3.42
CA THR A 25 0.71 -14.85 -4.80
C THR A 25 0.77 -13.35 -5.13
N LYS A 26 1.49 -12.98 -6.19
CA LYS A 26 1.48 -11.59 -6.70
C LYS A 26 0.08 -11.12 -7.12
N ALA A 27 -0.78 -12.04 -7.59
CA ALA A 27 -2.17 -11.72 -7.91
C ALA A 27 -2.99 -11.37 -6.66
N ASP A 28 -2.75 -12.06 -5.54
CA ASP A 28 -3.39 -11.73 -4.26
C ASP A 28 -2.95 -10.35 -3.75
N ILE A 29 -1.66 -10.03 -3.87
CA ILE A 29 -1.11 -8.71 -3.52
C ILE A 29 -1.76 -7.63 -4.39
N ARG A 30 -1.85 -7.85 -5.70
CA ARG A 30 -2.47 -6.90 -6.63
C ARG A 30 -3.92 -6.60 -6.26
N ARG A 31 -4.73 -7.64 -6.04
CA ARG A 31 -6.15 -7.49 -5.68
C ARG A 31 -6.33 -6.68 -4.40
N GLU A 32 -5.50 -6.92 -3.39
CA GLU A 32 -5.54 -6.15 -2.14
C GLU A 32 -5.19 -4.68 -2.37
N LEU A 33 -4.13 -4.40 -3.13
CA LEU A 33 -3.68 -3.03 -3.39
C LEU A 33 -4.70 -2.25 -4.22
N GLU A 34 -5.22 -2.84 -5.30
CA GLU A 34 -6.25 -2.23 -6.14
C GLU A 34 -7.52 -1.90 -5.33
N TYR A 35 -7.91 -2.77 -4.39
CA TYR A 35 -9.05 -2.51 -3.52
C TYR A 35 -8.77 -1.41 -2.49
N LYS A 36 -7.62 -1.46 -1.79
CA LYS A 36 -7.29 -0.51 -0.73
C LYS A 36 -6.89 0.87 -1.24
N MET A 37 -6.32 0.92 -2.44
CA MET A 37 -5.83 2.13 -3.10
C MET A 37 -6.75 2.55 -4.25
N GLN A 38 -8.03 2.15 -4.22
CA GLN A 38 -9.02 2.53 -5.22
C GLN A 38 -9.27 4.05 -5.27
N PRO A 39 -9.88 4.60 -6.34
CA PRO A 39 -10.07 6.04 -6.53
C PRO A 39 -10.68 6.78 -5.34
N LEU A 40 -11.67 6.18 -4.66
CA LEU A 40 -12.28 6.77 -3.46
C LEU A 40 -11.25 7.05 -2.35
N MET A 41 -10.29 6.14 -2.17
CA MET A 41 -9.27 6.27 -1.12
C MET A 41 -8.17 7.25 -1.52
N GLN A 42 -7.94 7.45 -2.82
CA GLN A 42 -6.95 8.39 -3.35
C GLN A 42 -7.47 9.83 -3.45
N ALA A 43 -8.75 10.02 -3.76
CA ALA A 43 -9.36 11.33 -3.95
C ALA A 43 -9.44 12.16 -2.66
N SER A 44 -9.40 11.49 -1.52
CA SER A 44 -9.52 12.10 -0.20
C SER A 44 -8.20 12.63 0.35
N SER A 45 -8.26 13.77 1.04
CA SER A 45 -7.14 14.23 1.84
C SER A 45 -6.94 13.37 3.10
N GLY A 46 -5.70 13.30 3.59
CA GLY A 46 -5.37 12.60 4.83
C GLY A 46 -5.42 11.08 4.75
N MET A 47 -5.03 10.47 3.61
CA MET A 47 -4.80 9.03 3.51
C MET A 47 -3.30 8.74 3.34
N ILE A 48 -2.75 7.88 4.19
CA ILE A 48 -1.38 7.35 4.07
C ILE A 48 -1.47 5.83 3.91
N PHE A 49 -1.12 5.32 2.73
CA PHE A 49 -1.17 3.88 2.48
C PHE A 49 0.02 3.15 3.11
N GLY A 50 -0.26 2.03 3.76
CA GLY A 50 0.74 1.17 4.38
C GLY A 50 0.15 -0.16 4.84
N LEU A 51 1.02 -1.08 5.24
CA LEU A 51 0.59 -2.31 5.88
C LEU A 51 -0.13 -1.99 7.20
N ASP A 52 -1.09 -2.83 7.56
CA ASP A 52 -1.82 -2.72 8.84
C ASP A 52 -0.95 -3.03 10.06
N HIS A 53 0.24 -3.60 9.84
CA HIS A 53 1.25 -3.90 10.86
C HIS A 53 2.58 -4.30 10.18
N ARG A 54 3.59 -4.60 10.99
CA ARG A 54 4.90 -5.14 10.59
C ARG A 54 4.82 -6.27 9.57
N ILE A 55 5.78 -6.28 8.65
CA ILE A 55 6.01 -7.32 7.65
C ILE A 55 6.12 -8.70 8.33
N PRO A 56 5.30 -9.71 7.96
CA PRO A 56 5.36 -11.03 8.57
C PRO A 56 6.64 -11.78 8.25
N ASN A 57 7.13 -12.57 9.21
CA ASN A 57 8.17 -13.56 8.95
C ASN A 57 7.75 -14.54 7.84
N GLY A 58 8.72 -14.94 7.02
CA GLY A 58 8.49 -15.81 5.86
C GLY A 58 7.89 -15.08 4.65
N THR A 59 7.80 -13.75 4.66
CA THR A 59 7.46 -12.97 3.45
C THR A 59 8.60 -13.09 2.42
N PRO A 60 8.33 -13.63 1.22
CA PRO A 60 9.34 -13.64 0.16
C PRO A 60 9.77 -12.22 -0.20
N LEU A 61 11.08 -11.98 -0.29
CA LEU A 61 11.62 -10.65 -0.60
C LEU A 61 11.08 -10.10 -1.93
N GLU A 62 10.90 -10.98 -2.92
CA GLU A 62 10.33 -10.66 -4.22
C GLU A 62 8.88 -10.18 -4.15
N ASN A 63 8.08 -10.74 -3.23
CA ASN A 63 6.71 -10.31 -3.00
C ASN A 63 6.68 -8.92 -2.36
N TYR A 64 7.56 -8.67 -1.39
CA TYR A 64 7.67 -7.34 -0.79
C TYR A 64 8.12 -6.29 -1.82
N ARG A 65 9.10 -6.62 -2.67
CA ARG A 65 9.53 -5.74 -3.77
C ARG A 65 8.40 -5.49 -4.77
N TYR A 66 7.60 -6.52 -5.09
CA TYR A 66 6.45 -6.40 -5.97
C TYR A 66 5.38 -5.47 -5.35
N TYR A 67 5.04 -5.67 -4.08
CA TYR A 67 4.14 -4.80 -3.30
C TYR A 67 4.56 -3.32 -3.39
N VAL A 68 5.83 -3.00 -3.12
CA VAL A 68 6.33 -1.62 -3.18
C VAL A 68 6.25 -1.04 -4.59
N LYS A 69 6.65 -1.80 -5.61
CA LYS A 69 6.60 -1.33 -7.01
C LYS A 69 5.17 -1.08 -7.47
N LEU A 70 4.26 -2.01 -7.19
CA LEU A 70 2.86 -1.91 -7.57
C LEU A 70 2.15 -0.75 -6.85
N GLY A 71 2.41 -0.56 -5.55
CA GLY A 71 1.85 0.58 -4.82
C GLY A 71 2.27 1.92 -5.42
N ARG A 72 3.52 2.05 -5.88
CA ARG A 72 4.00 3.24 -6.59
C ARG A 72 3.30 3.43 -7.93
N GLU A 73 3.17 2.36 -8.71
CA GLU A 73 2.46 2.37 -10.00
C GLU A 73 1.00 2.84 -9.84
N ILE A 74 0.27 2.29 -8.85
CA ILE A 74 -1.13 2.66 -8.60
C ILE A 74 -1.29 4.13 -8.16
N LEU A 75 -0.28 4.69 -7.50
CA LEU A 75 -0.27 6.10 -7.06
C LEU A 75 0.37 7.03 -8.09
N ASP A 76 0.67 6.54 -9.29
CA ASP A 76 1.36 7.28 -10.36
C ASP A 76 2.67 7.94 -9.88
N LEU A 77 3.38 7.24 -8.97
CA LEU A 77 4.68 7.68 -8.48
C LEU A 77 5.79 7.19 -9.41
N PRO A 78 6.87 7.98 -9.60
CA PRO A 78 7.99 7.58 -10.44
C PRO A 78 8.55 6.20 -10.07
N PRO A 79 9.05 5.40 -11.03
CA PRO A 79 9.64 4.11 -10.73
C PRO A 79 10.87 4.25 -9.83
N LEU A 80 11.20 3.19 -9.09
CA LEU A 80 12.44 3.14 -8.32
C LEU A 80 13.63 3.01 -9.26
N THR A 81 14.59 3.93 -9.16
CA THR A 81 15.87 3.89 -9.85
C THR A 81 17.02 3.69 -8.85
N PRO A 82 18.18 3.15 -9.26
CA PRO A 82 19.33 2.99 -8.36
C PRO A 82 19.81 4.31 -7.72
N GLU A 83 19.55 5.44 -8.38
CA GLU A 83 19.91 6.80 -7.97
C GLU A 83 18.86 7.39 -7.02
N SER A 84 17.59 7.01 -7.16
CA SER A 84 16.49 7.41 -6.28
C SER A 84 16.37 6.49 -5.06
N ARG A 85 17.47 6.36 -4.29
CA ARG A 85 17.49 5.67 -2.98
C ARG A 85 16.68 6.40 -1.88
N GLY A 86 15.75 7.27 -2.25
CA GLY A 86 15.00 8.12 -1.35
C GLY A 86 14.33 7.34 -0.22
N TRP A 87 14.31 7.95 0.96
CA TRP A 87 13.77 7.46 2.23
C TRP A 87 12.26 7.12 2.21
N GLY A 88 11.58 7.21 1.06
CA GLY A 88 10.17 6.87 0.87
C GLY A 88 9.84 5.37 0.94
N ARG A 89 10.64 4.58 1.68
CA ARG A 89 10.27 3.22 2.07
C ARG A 89 9.44 3.33 3.34
N MET A 90 8.13 3.58 3.18
CA MET A 90 7.20 3.44 4.30
C MET A 90 7.02 1.97 4.61
N ALA A 91 7.92 1.43 5.43
CA ALA A 91 7.68 0.25 6.22
C ALA A 91 7.38 0.73 7.65
N PHE A 92 6.11 0.82 7.99
CA PHE A 92 5.67 0.75 9.38
C PHE A 92 5.25 -0.70 9.67
#